data_AF-A0A3D1YMC4-F1
#
_entry.id   AF-A0A3D1YMC4-F1
#
_cell.length_a   1.000
_cell.length_b   1.000
_cell.length_c   1.000
_cell.angle_alpha   90.00
_cell.angle_beta   90.00
_cell.angle_gamma   90.00
#
_symmetry.space_group_name_H-M   'P 1'
#
loop_
_entity.id
_entity.type
_entity.pdbx_description
1 polymer ?
#
loop_
_entity_poly.entity_id
_entity_poly.type
_entity_poly.pdbx_seq_one_letter_code
_entity_poly.pdbx_strand_id
1 'polypeptide(L)'
;MKKPPSKQDIRRRLESQTRSYLDRGGEIRAVPQGLSAVDEAISPIKTPIFTGKPQQRTPVNDVIETLRHRRESQLKRAPKTVRRRKPQPRKQIVYDDFGEPLRIVYHEE
;
A
#
# COMPACT_ATOMS: atom_id res chain seq x y z
N MET A 1 21.27 8.24 -9.99
CA MET A 1 19.84 8.04 -10.35
C MET A 1 18.99 9.00 -9.54
N LYS A 2 18.07 9.77 -10.14
CA LYS A 2 17.17 10.65 -9.38
C LYS A 2 16.19 9.79 -8.58
N LYS A 3 16.03 10.09 -7.28
CA LYS A 3 15.04 9.40 -6.44
C LYS A 3 13.64 9.68 -6.97
N PRO A 4 12.79 8.66 -7.12
CA PRO A 4 11.39 8.89 -7.44
C PRO A 4 10.71 9.66 -6.29
N PRO A 5 9.71 10.50 -6.60
CA PRO A 5 9.00 11.27 -5.59
C PRO A 5 8.27 10.36 -4.61
N SER A 6 8.18 10.78 -3.34
CA SER A 6 7.42 10.05 -2.32
C SER A 6 5.91 10.25 -2.51
N LYS A 7 5.10 9.41 -1.85
CA LYS A 7 3.65 9.59 -1.81
C LYS A 7 3.23 10.96 -1.27
N GLN A 8 3.97 11.50 -0.29
CA GLN A 8 3.71 12.83 0.26
C GLN A 8 4.00 13.93 -0.77
N ASP A 9 5.05 13.78 -1.57
CA ASP A 9 5.40 14.75 -2.61
C ASP A 9 4.36 14.75 -3.74
N ILE A 10 3.86 13.57 -4.11
CA ILE A 10 2.76 13.43 -5.06
C ILE A 10 1.50 14.12 -4.53
N ARG A 11 1.17 13.94 -3.23
CA ARG A 11 -0.02 14.55 -2.62
C ARG A 11 0.04 16.08 -2.63
N ARG A 12 1.18 16.63 -2.19
CA ARG A 12 1.43 18.09 -2.21
C ARG A 12 1.34 18.67 -3.61
N ARG A 13 1.88 17.94 -4.60
CA ARG A 13 1.79 18.35 -6.01
C ARG A 13 0.35 18.38 -6.51
N LEU A 14 -0.44 17.35 -6.21
CA LEU A 14 -1.85 17.29 -6.61
C LEU A 14 -2.66 18.43 -5.98
N GLU A 15 -2.49 18.67 -4.67
CA GLU A 15 -3.16 19.78 -3.97
C GLU A 15 -2.82 21.14 -4.60
N SER A 16 -1.54 21.38 -4.90
CA SER A 16 -1.11 22.61 -5.58
C SER A 16 -1.74 22.77 -6.97
N GLN A 17 -1.82 21.69 -7.74
CA GLN A 17 -2.44 21.71 -9.08
C GLN A 17 -3.94 21.95 -9.00
N THR A 18 -4.65 21.28 -8.09
CA THR A 18 -6.08 21.47 -7.86
C THR A 18 -6.37 22.92 -7.47
N ARG A 19 -5.60 23.49 -6.54
CA ARG A 19 -5.76 24.88 -6.14
C ARG A 19 -5.53 25.86 -7.30
N SER A 20 -4.47 25.66 -8.08
CA SER A 20 -4.20 26.52 -9.24
C SER A 20 -5.30 26.45 -10.29
N TYR A 21 -5.92 25.28 -10.49
CA TYR A 21 -7.06 25.12 -11.39
C TYR A 21 -8.28 25.91 -10.91
N LEU A 22 -8.60 25.82 -9.61
CA LEU A 22 -9.69 26.58 -9.00
C LEU A 22 -9.45 28.09 -9.04
N ASP A 23 -8.23 28.54 -8.71
CA ASP A 23 -7.87 29.96 -8.71
C ASP A 23 -7.97 30.60 -10.11
N ARG A 24 -7.86 29.80 -11.18
CA ARG A 24 -8.04 30.24 -12.57
C ARG A 24 -9.50 30.23 -13.03
N GLY A 25 -10.44 29.96 -12.13
CA GLY A 25 -11.87 29.86 -12.42
C GLY A 25 -12.31 28.48 -12.95
N GLY A 26 -11.49 27.44 -12.75
CA GLY A 26 -11.87 26.07 -13.06
C GLY A 26 -12.95 25.56 -12.09
N GLU A 27 -13.88 24.76 -12.59
CA GLU A 27 -14.97 24.18 -11.80
C GLU A 27 -14.77 22.67 -11.62
N ILE A 28 -14.92 22.17 -10.40
CA ILE A 28 -14.87 20.74 -10.11
C ILE A 28 -16.30 20.20 -10.07
N ARG A 29 -16.64 19.33 -11.04
CA ARG A 29 -17.92 18.63 -11.05
C ARG A 29 -17.81 17.35 -10.22
N ALA A 30 -18.55 17.30 -9.11
CA ALA A 30 -18.67 16.09 -8.30
C ALA A 30 -19.71 15.15 -8.93
N VAL A 31 -19.26 14.01 -9.41
CA VAL A 31 -20.16 12.95 -9.91
C VAL A 31 -20.36 11.93 -8.79
N PRO A 32 -21.61 11.62 -8.40
CA PRO A 32 -21.90 10.56 -7.45
C PRO A 32 -21.28 9.22 -7.84
N GLN A 33 -20.81 8.47 -6.85
CA GLN A 33 -20.29 7.13 -7.06
C GLN A 33 -21.38 6.24 -7.67
N GLY A 34 -21.02 5.46 -8.68
CA GLY A 34 -21.96 4.57 -9.39
C GLY A 34 -22.65 5.18 -10.61
N LEU A 35 -22.71 6.52 -10.75
CA LEU A 35 -23.26 7.17 -11.95
C LEU A 35 -22.28 7.25 -13.13
N SER A 36 -21.00 6.92 -12.90
CA SER A 36 -19.99 6.84 -13.96
C SER A 36 -20.06 5.53 -14.75
N ALA A 37 -20.99 4.63 -14.42
CA ALA A 37 -21.22 3.44 -15.21
C ALA A 37 -21.77 3.85 -16.58
N VAL A 38 -21.30 3.18 -17.63
CA VAL A 38 -21.88 3.34 -18.97
C VAL A 38 -23.33 2.89 -18.88
N ASP A 39 -24.26 3.80 -19.16
CA ASP A 39 -25.67 3.42 -19.30
C ASP A 39 -25.80 2.54 -20.54
N GLU A 40 -26.08 1.24 -20.33
CA GLU A 40 -26.22 0.24 -21.39
C GLU A 40 -27.29 0.65 -22.42
N ALA A 41 -28.28 1.47 -22.03
CA ALA A 41 -29.30 1.99 -22.92
C ALA A 41 -28.80 3.14 -23.82
N ILE A 42 -27.77 3.89 -23.40
CA ILE A 42 -27.23 5.05 -24.13
C ILE A 42 -25.99 4.67 -24.95
N SER A 43 -25.15 3.77 -24.44
CA SER A 43 -24.00 3.24 -25.18
C SER A 43 -23.79 1.77 -24.78
N PRO A 44 -23.75 0.84 -25.73
CA PRO A 44 -23.38 -0.53 -25.43
C PRO A 44 -22.00 -0.54 -24.76
N ILE A 45 -21.85 -1.28 -23.66
CA ILE A 45 -20.54 -1.56 -23.07
C ILE A 45 -19.71 -2.23 -24.16
N LYS A 46 -18.65 -1.57 -24.61
CA LYS A 46 -17.72 -2.17 -25.58
C LYS A 46 -17.21 -3.46 -24.96
N THR A 47 -17.52 -4.58 -25.62
CA THR A 47 -17.09 -5.91 -25.21
C THR A 47 -15.58 -5.92 -24.99
N PRO A 48 -15.06 -6.73 -24.04
CA PRO A 48 -13.66 -6.69 -23.66
C PRO A 48 -12.77 -6.89 -24.89
N ILE A 49 -11.71 -6.09 -24.99
CA ILE A 49 -10.73 -6.06 -26.10
C ILE A 49 -10.14 -7.45 -26.40
N PHE A 50 -10.27 -8.39 -25.46
CA PHE A 50 -9.82 -9.78 -25.57
C PHE A 50 -10.94 -10.73 -26.03
N THR A 51 -11.57 -10.44 -27.18
CA THR A 51 -12.51 -11.37 -27.86
C THR A 51 -11.81 -12.36 -28.81
N GLY A 52 -10.48 -12.31 -28.91
CA GLY A 52 -9.71 -13.20 -29.78
C GLY A 52 -9.74 -14.66 -29.33
N LYS A 53 -9.63 -15.59 -30.30
CA LYS A 53 -9.41 -17.01 -29.99
C LYS A 53 -8.15 -17.15 -29.12
N PRO A 54 -8.15 -18.04 -28.11
CA PRO A 54 -6.98 -18.25 -27.27
C PRO A 54 -5.78 -18.66 -28.15
N GLN A 55 -4.70 -17.90 -28.07
CA GLN A 55 -3.49 -18.21 -28.81
C GLN A 55 -2.81 -19.43 -28.16
N GLN A 56 -2.39 -20.38 -28.98
CA GLN A 56 -1.56 -21.49 -28.53
C GLN A 56 -0.22 -20.93 -28.04
N ARG A 57 0.09 -21.17 -26.76
CA ARG A 57 1.35 -20.76 -26.14
C ARG A 57 2.23 -21.98 -25.95
N THR A 58 3.53 -21.81 -26.16
CA THR A 58 4.52 -22.82 -25.78
C THR A 58 4.66 -22.81 -24.25
N PRO A 59 4.35 -23.91 -23.55
CA PRO A 59 4.59 -23.98 -22.11
C PRO A 59 6.10 -23.93 -21.85
N VAL A 60 6.52 -23.07 -20.92
CA VAL A 60 7.93 -22.91 -20.53
C VAL A 60 8.10 -23.25 -19.05
N ASN A 61 7.55 -24.40 -18.66
CA ASN A 61 7.49 -24.84 -17.26
C ASN A 61 8.90 -24.97 -16.65
N ASP A 62 9.86 -25.51 -17.41
CA ASP A 62 11.25 -25.68 -16.97
C ASP A 62 11.90 -24.34 -16.57
N VAL A 63 11.62 -23.26 -17.31
CA VAL A 63 12.13 -21.92 -16.98
C VAL A 63 11.45 -21.37 -15.72
N ILE A 64 10.16 -21.66 -15.53
CA ILE A 64 9.45 -21.27 -14.30
C ILE A 64 10.03 -22.01 -13.09
N GLU A 65 10.31 -23.30 -13.23
CA GLU A 65 10.91 -24.14 -12.19
C GLU A 65 12.32 -23.68 -11.82
N THR A 66 13.18 -23.40 -12.82
CA THR A 66 14.52 -22.86 -12.56
C THR A 66 14.46 -21.50 -11.86
N LEU A 67 13.52 -20.62 -12.23
CA LEU A 67 13.30 -19.34 -11.53
C LEU A 67 12.80 -19.53 -10.10
N ARG A 68 11.92 -20.51 -9.84
CA ARG A 68 11.44 -20.84 -8.49
C ARG A 68 12.58 -21.34 -7.62
N HIS A 69 13.38 -22.31 -8.09
CA HIS A 69 14.53 -22.81 -7.36
C HIS A 69 15.56 -21.72 -7.05
N ARG A 70 15.82 -20.81 -8.00
CA ARG A 70 16.68 -19.65 -7.77
C ARG A 70 16.13 -18.71 -6.70
N ARG A 71 14.82 -18.49 -6.67
CA ARG A 71 14.18 -17.66 -5.65
C ARG A 71 14.24 -18.32 -4.27
N GLU A 72 13.97 -19.62 -4.21
CA GLU A 72 14.06 -20.40 -2.97
C GLU A 72 15.48 -20.42 -2.41
N SER A 73 16.50 -20.58 -3.25
CA SER A 73 17.90 -20.54 -2.80
C SER A 73 18.31 -19.17 -2.25
N GLN A 74 17.77 -18.08 -2.81
CA GLN A 74 17.96 -16.73 -2.27
C GLN A 74 17.20 -16.49 -0.96
N LEU A 75 16.03 -17.11 -0.80
CA LEU A 75 15.20 -17.02 0.41
C LEU A 75 15.73 -17.88 1.56
N LYS A 76 16.52 -18.93 1.29
CA LYS A 76 17.23 -19.76 2.28
C LYS A 76 18.33 -19.03 3.06
N ARG A 77 18.30 -17.70 3.14
CA ARG A 77 18.97 -16.99 4.23
C ARG A 77 18.30 -17.48 5.51
N ALA A 78 19.00 -18.33 6.26
CA ALA A 78 18.55 -18.85 7.54
C ALA A 78 17.89 -17.72 8.34
N PRO A 79 16.70 -17.94 8.93
CA PRO A 79 16.11 -16.94 9.79
C PRO A 79 17.19 -16.59 10.81
N LYS A 80 17.64 -15.32 10.83
CA LYS A 80 18.55 -14.85 11.86
C LYS A 80 17.88 -15.26 13.15
N THR A 81 18.50 -16.15 13.91
CA THR A 81 18.04 -16.53 15.25
C THR A 81 17.87 -15.21 16.00
N VAL A 82 16.62 -14.76 16.11
CA VAL A 82 16.30 -13.58 16.88
C VAL A 82 16.56 -14.03 18.31
N ARG A 83 17.74 -13.69 18.84
CA ARG A 83 18.05 -13.91 20.24
C ARG A 83 16.89 -13.33 21.02
N ARG A 84 16.14 -14.18 21.72
CA ARG A 84 15.07 -13.73 22.62
C ARG A 84 15.72 -12.72 23.56
N ARG A 85 15.28 -11.46 23.49
CA ARG A 85 15.74 -10.43 24.41
C ARG A 85 15.38 -10.91 25.80
N LYS A 86 16.32 -10.80 26.76
CA LYS A 86 16.02 -11.03 28.17
C LYS A 86 14.86 -10.11 28.57
N PRO A 87 13.92 -10.56 29.43
CA PRO A 87 12.89 -9.67 29.95
C PRO A 87 13.57 -8.42 30.53
N GLN A 88 13.06 -7.25 30.15
CA GLN A 88 13.51 -5.97 30.66
C GLN A 88 12.41 -5.41 31.55
N PRO A 89 12.75 -4.75 32.66
CA PRO A 89 11.77 -4.18 33.53
C PRO A 89 10.90 -3.17 32.77
N ARG A 90 9.58 -3.29 32.89
CA ARG A 90 8.62 -2.42 32.20
C ARG A 90 8.35 -1.20 33.07
N LYS A 91 8.49 -0.02 32.46
CA LYS A 91 8.20 1.28 33.09
C LYS A 91 6.69 1.46 33.18
N GLN A 92 6.14 1.50 34.38
CA GLN A 92 4.73 1.80 34.65
C GLN A 92 4.63 3.12 35.42
N ILE A 93 3.78 4.02 34.92
CA ILE A 93 3.49 5.29 35.59
C ILE A 93 2.25 5.07 36.45
N VAL A 94 2.36 5.42 37.73
CA VAL A 94 1.24 5.44 38.67
C VAL A 94 0.63 6.83 38.63
N TYR A 95 -0.67 6.89 38.39
CA TYR A 95 -1.44 8.13 38.31
C TYR A 95 -2.32 8.28 39.56
N ASP A 96 -2.52 9.52 40.00
CA ASP A 96 -3.48 9.88 41.05
C ASP A 96 -4.93 9.81 40.54
N ASP A 97 -5.91 9.98 41.44
CA ASP A 97 -7.35 10.01 41.12
C ASP A 97 -7.72 11.12 40.11
N PHE A 98 -6.85 12.13 39.96
CA PHE A 98 -6.96 13.20 38.96
C PHE A 98 -6.12 12.98 37.68
N GLY A 99 -5.45 11.84 37.53
CA GLY A 99 -4.67 11.49 36.33
C GLY A 99 -3.28 12.12 36.25
N GLU A 100 -2.82 12.79 37.30
CA GLU A 100 -1.45 13.32 37.38
C GLU A 100 -0.43 12.21 37.68
N PRO A 101 0.74 12.19 37.02
CA PRO A 101 1.73 11.13 37.24
C PRO A 101 2.44 11.31 38.59
N LEU A 102 2.13 10.44 39.55
CA LEU A 102 2.72 10.48 40.90
C LEU A 102 4.13 9.91 40.92
N ARG A 103 4.33 8.74 40.31
CA ARG A 103 5.64 8.05 40.31
C ARG A 103 5.79 7.04 39.20
N ILE A 104 7.05 6.70 38.93
CA ILE A 104 7.44 5.67 37.98
C ILE A 104 7.87 4.43 38.77
N VAL A 105 7.23 3.30 38.51
CA VAL A 105 7.59 1.98 39.06
C VAL A 105 8.10 1.10 37.92
N TYR A 106 9.17 0.35 38.18
CA TYR A 106 9.69 -0.63 37.24
C TYR A 106 9.27 -2.03 37.73
N HIS A 107 8.51 -2.75 36.91
CA HIS A 107 8.14 -4.14 37.20
C HIS A 107 9.02 -5.08 36.38
N GLU A 108 9.68 -6.01 37.06
CA GLU A 108 10.32 -7.16 36.41
C GLU A 108 9.21 -8.17 36.08
N GLU A 109 9.05 -8.48 34.78
CA GLU A 109 8.13 -9.50 34.28
C GLU A 109 8.88 -10.83 34.13
#